data_AF-A0A2G8Y5P2-F1
#
_entry.id   AF-A0A2G8Y5P2-F1
#
_cell.length_a   1.000
_cell.length_b   1.000
_cell.length_c   1.000
_cell.angle_alpha   90.00
_cell.angle_beta   90.00
_cell.angle_gamma   90.00
#
_symmetry.space_group_name_H-M   'P 1'
#
loop_
_entity.id
_entity.type
_entity.pdbx_description
1 polymer ?
#
loop_
_entity_poly.entity_id
_entity_poly.type
_entity_poly.pdbx_seq_one_letter_code
_entity_poly.pdbx_strand_id
1 'polypeptide(L)'
;MAHVKQRLKVAILRVDGVEGLSARQGCYVKFRWRGDKYKTEAKKRAGNGMQFNFNAILPFDSSDPRTLALELWTAAAFSHKRVAETSLDLTRLASPPIRTLQAEERGPSSL
;
A
#
# COMPACT_ATOMS: atom_id res chain seq x y z
N MET A 1 22.04 10.09 19.73
CA MET A 1 21.06 8.99 19.60
C MET A 1 20.53 8.99 18.19
N ALA A 2 20.70 7.91 17.42
CA ALA A 2 20.19 7.82 16.06
C ALA A 2 18.67 7.60 16.12
N HIS A 3 17.88 8.63 15.83
CA HIS A 3 16.43 8.48 15.68
C HIS A 3 16.17 7.51 14.52
N VAL A 4 15.63 6.33 14.83
CA VAL A 4 15.16 5.40 13.80
C VAL A 4 14.04 6.09 13.03
N LYS A 5 14.32 6.48 11.78
CA LYS A 5 13.31 7.09 10.90
C LYS A 5 12.32 6.02 10.47
N GLN A 6 11.06 6.17 10.86
CA GLN A 6 9.99 5.30 10.38
C GLN A 6 9.85 5.43 8.86
N ARG A 7 9.40 4.35 8.21
CA ARG A 7 9.17 4.31 6.77
C ARG A 7 7.84 3.60 6.50
N LEU A 8 7.10 4.12 5.53
CA LEU A 8 5.86 3.51 5.06
C LEU A 8 6.18 2.69 3.81
N LYS A 9 5.95 1.38 3.86
CA LYS A 9 6.02 0.52 2.67
C LYS A 9 4.64 0.40 2.07
N VAL A 10 4.48 0.83 0.82
CA VAL A 10 3.25 0.69 0.04
C VAL A 10 3.47 -0.40 -1.01
N ALA A 11 2.69 -1.48 -0.92
CA ALA A 11 2.70 -2.57 -1.89
C ALA A 11 1.33 -2.62 -2.60
N ILE A 12 1.34 -2.52 -3.93
CA ILE A 12 0.12 -2.65 -4.75
C ILE A 12 0.27 -3.95 -5.53
N LEU A 13 -0.45 -4.97 -5.07
CA LEU A 13 -0.32 -6.33 -5.58
C LEU A 13 -1.31 -6.59 -6.71
N ARG A 14 -2.60 -6.44 -6.41
CA ARG A 14 -3.68 -6.83 -7.29
C ARG A 14 -4.91 -5.94 -7.08
N VAL A 15 -5.67 -5.74 -8.16
CA VAL A 15 -7.00 -5.13 -8.12
C VAL A 15 -7.98 -6.12 -8.76
N ASP A 16 -9.08 -6.40 -8.07
CA ASP A 16 -10.13 -7.34 -8.49
C ASP A 16 -11.48 -6.63 -8.62
N GLY A 17 -12.44 -7.30 -9.27
CA GLY A 17 -13.84 -6.87 -9.29
C GLY A 17 -14.10 -5.56 -10.04
N VAL A 18 -13.18 -5.13 -10.91
CA VAL A 18 -13.41 -3.95 -11.74
C VAL A 18 -14.38 -4.32 -12.86
N GLU A 19 -15.42 -3.55 -13.07
CA GLU A 19 -16.40 -3.76 -14.16
C GLU A 19 -16.30 -2.66 -15.21
N GLY A 20 -16.94 -2.86 -16.37
CA GLY A 20 -17.04 -1.83 -17.42
C GLY A 20 -15.74 -1.48 -18.17
N LEU A 21 -14.62 -2.16 -17.89
CA LEU A 21 -13.38 -2.00 -18.66
C LEU A 21 -13.34 -2.97 -19.85
N SER A 22 -12.93 -2.47 -21.01
CA SER A 22 -12.68 -3.35 -22.16
C SER A 22 -11.43 -4.22 -21.92
N ALA A 23 -11.39 -5.42 -22.51
CA ALA A 23 -10.25 -6.34 -22.38
C ALA A 23 -8.90 -5.75 -22.86
N ARG A 24 -8.94 -4.74 -23.73
CA ARG A 24 -7.75 -4.07 -24.27
C ARG A 24 -7.28 -2.88 -23.43
N GLN A 25 -8.12 -2.42 -22.50
CA GLN A 25 -7.84 -1.23 -21.69
C GLN A 25 -6.95 -1.60 -20.50
N GLY A 26 -5.77 -1.00 -20.46
CA GLY A 26 -4.91 -1.09 -19.27
C GLY A 26 -5.42 -0.15 -18.18
N CYS A 27 -5.08 -0.44 -16.93
CA CYS A 27 -5.21 0.51 -15.83
C CYS A 27 -3.90 0.62 -15.06
N TYR A 28 -3.73 1.70 -14.32
CA TYR A 28 -2.65 1.90 -13.37
C TYR A 28 -3.20 2.47 -12.07
N VAL A 29 -2.54 2.18 -10.97
CA VAL A 29 -2.84 2.80 -9.67
C VAL A 29 -1.93 4.00 -9.51
N LYS A 30 -2.47 5.10 -8.98
CA LYS A 30 -1.69 6.29 -8.62
C LYS A 30 -2.07 6.76 -7.23
N PHE A 31 -1.11 7.39 -6.57
CA PHE A 31 -1.34 8.08 -5.29
C PHE A 31 -0.36 9.25 -5.16
N ARG A 32 -0.58 10.09 -4.15
CA ARG A 32 0.35 11.15 -3.76
C ARG A 32 0.83 10.95 -2.34
N TRP A 33 2.09 11.27 -2.10
CA TRP A 33 2.68 11.28 -0.77
C TRP A 33 3.56 12.52 -0.64
N ARG A 34 3.29 13.40 0.34
CA ARG A 34 4.02 14.67 0.53
C ARG A 34 4.15 15.53 -0.75
N GLY A 35 3.12 15.52 -1.60
CA GLY A 35 3.13 16.21 -2.89
C GLY A 35 3.75 15.40 -4.05
N ASP A 36 4.59 14.42 -3.75
CA ASP A 36 5.17 13.53 -4.76
C ASP A 36 4.12 12.59 -5.34
N LYS A 37 4.19 12.36 -6.65
CA LYS A 37 3.25 11.51 -7.38
C LYS A 37 3.88 10.14 -7.64
N TYR A 38 3.17 9.09 -7.24
CA TYR A 38 3.54 7.71 -7.49
C TYR A 38 2.52 7.08 -8.44
N LYS A 39 3.00 6.26 -9.37
CA LYS A 39 2.16 5.50 -10.30
C LYS A 39 2.77 4.14 -10.59
N THR A 40 1.92 3.14 -10.74
CA THR A 40 2.32 1.83 -11.24
C THR A 40 2.49 1.87 -12.77
N GLU A 41 3.10 0.82 -13.33
CA GLU A 41 2.92 0.51 -14.75
C GLU A 41 1.45 0.22 -15.04
N ALA A 42 1.04 0.46 -16.30
CA ALA A 42 -0.28 0.07 -16.75
C ALA A 42 -0.34 -1.45 -16.96
N LYS A 43 -1.39 -2.08 -16.43
CA LYS A 43 -1.63 -3.53 -16.52
C LYS A 43 -3.03 -3.77 -17.08
N LYS A 44 -3.14 -4.74 -17.99
CA LYS A 44 -4.42 -5.20 -18.53
C LYS A 44 -5.00 -6.25 -17.59
N ARG A 45 -6.32 -6.48 -17.70
CA ARG A 45 -7.00 -7.54 -16.98
C ARG A 45 -6.48 -8.91 -17.40
N ALA A 46 -6.18 -9.75 -16.43
CA ALA A 46 -5.87 -11.17 -16.59
C ALA A 46 -6.81 -11.97 -15.69
N GLY A 47 -7.77 -12.69 -16.29
CA GLY A 47 -8.86 -13.32 -15.55
C GLY A 47 -9.73 -12.28 -14.83
N ASN A 48 -9.93 -12.46 -13.52
CA ASN A 48 -10.81 -11.61 -12.71
C ASN A 48 -10.13 -10.36 -12.11
N GLY A 49 -8.84 -10.13 -12.41
CA GLY A 49 -8.09 -9.04 -11.79
C GLY A 49 -6.94 -8.49 -12.64
N MET A 50 -6.23 -7.52 -12.08
CA MET A 50 -5.03 -6.87 -12.64
C MET A 50 -3.90 -6.96 -11.63
N GLN A 51 -2.75 -7.50 -12.01
CA GLN A 51 -1.57 -7.65 -11.14
C GLN A 51 -0.55 -6.56 -11.42
N PHE A 52 -0.12 -5.84 -10.38
CA PHE A 52 0.77 -4.67 -10.48
C PHE A 52 2.18 -4.92 -9.94
N ASN A 53 2.33 -5.76 -8.91
CA ASN A 53 3.61 -6.08 -8.26
C ASN A 53 4.46 -4.83 -7.93
N PHE A 54 3.81 -3.74 -7.52
CA PHE A 54 4.47 -2.46 -7.25
C PHE A 54 4.85 -2.35 -5.78
N ASN A 55 6.03 -1.80 -5.50
CA ASN A 55 6.50 -1.49 -4.15
C ASN A 55 7.10 -0.08 -4.12
N ALA A 56 6.71 0.71 -3.13
CA ALA A 56 7.34 1.99 -2.80
C ALA A 56 7.68 2.03 -1.31
N ILE A 57 8.82 2.63 -0.99
CA ILE A 57 9.23 2.91 0.39
C ILE A 57 9.25 4.42 0.55
N LEU A 58 8.38 4.92 1.42
CA LEU A 58 8.13 6.34 1.61
C LEU A 58 8.67 6.80 2.97
N PRO A 59 9.17 8.04 3.09
CA PRO A 59 9.45 8.62 4.39
C PRO A 59 8.15 8.72 5.20
N PHE A 60 8.18 8.35 6.48
CA PHE A 60 7.03 8.45 7.37
C PHE A 60 7.44 9.03 8.73
N ASP A 61 6.70 10.03 9.20
CA ASP A 61 6.85 10.62 10.53
C ASP A 61 5.50 11.02 11.14
N SER A 62 5.52 11.54 12.37
CA SER A 62 4.31 11.88 13.12
C SER A 62 3.50 13.03 12.55
N SER A 63 4.12 13.88 11.71
CA SER A 63 3.47 15.03 11.06
C SER A 63 2.78 14.66 9.75
N ASP A 64 3.02 13.44 9.23
CA ASP A 64 2.42 13.00 7.99
C ASP A 64 0.90 12.80 8.07
N PRO A 65 0.20 12.91 6.92
CA PRO A 65 -1.18 12.52 6.82
C PRO A 65 -1.40 11.09 7.31
N ARG A 66 -2.49 10.90 8.07
CA ARG A 66 -2.89 9.59 8.58
C ARG A 66 -3.72 8.79 7.59
N THR A 67 -3.91 9.30 6.38
CA THR A 67 -4.65 8.65 5.32
C THR A 67 -3.85 8.65 4.03
N LEU A 68 -3.97 7.58 3.25
CA LEU A 68 -3.39 7.46 1.92
C LEU A 68 -4.49 7.17 0.90
N ALA A 69 -4.76 8.15 0.03
CA ALA A 69 -5.69 7.98 -1.08
C ALA A 69 -5.01 7.28 -2.26
N LEU A 70 -5.62 6.21 -2.74
CA LEU A 70 -5.21 5.41 -3.90
C LEU A 70 -6.30 5.53 -4.97
N GLU A 71 -5.90 5.83 -6.20
CA GLU A 71 -6.83 5.95 -7.32
C GLU A 71 -6.45 4.97 -8.43
N LEU A 72 -7.45 4.25 -8.96
CA LEU A 72 -7.32 3.44 -10.17
C LEU A 72 -7.69 4.28 -11.39
N TRP A 73 -6.83 4.27 -12.40
CA TRP A 73 -7.00 5.06 -13.62
C TRP A 73 -6.86 4.20 -14.86
N THR A 74 -7.65 4.49 -15.89
CA THR A 74 -7.48 3.89 -17.21
C THR A 74 -6.22 4.42 -17.88
N ALA A 75 -5.52 3.55 -18.60
CA ALA A 75 -4.42 3.88 -19.48
C ALA A 75 -4.93 3.83 -20.93
N ALA A 76 -5.06 4.99 -21.56
CA ALA A 76 -5.47 5.12 -22.95
C ALA A 76 -4.69 6.26 -23.62
N ALA A 77 -4.51 6.19 -24.94
CA ALA A 77 -3.67 7.13 -25.68
C ALA A 77 -4.13 8.60 -25.57
N PHE A 78 -5.44 8.84 -25.47
CA PHE A 78 -6.01 10.18 -25.56
C PHE A 78 -6.54 10.73 -24.24
N SER A 79 -7.08 9.88 -23.35
CA SER A 79 -7.62 10.34 -22.07
C SER A 79 -7.60 9.24 -21.02
N HIS A 80 -6.97 9.55 -19.89
CA HIS A 80 -6.97 8.72 -18.70
C HIS A 80 -8.16 9.14 -17.84
N LYS A 81 -8.95 8.18 -17.36
CA LYS A 81 -10.12 8.42 -16.51
C LYS A 81 -9.96 7.69 -15.18
N ARG A 82 -10.40 8.32 -14.09
CA ARG A 82 -10.49 7.66 -12.78
C ARG A 82 -11.62 6.65 -12.81
N VAL A 83 -11.31 5.41 -12.46
CA VAL A 83 -12.25 4.28 -12.43
C VAL A 83 -12.74 4.03 -11.01
N ALA A 84 -11.82 4.13 -10.04
CA ALA A 84 -12.12 3.88 -8.63
C ALA A 84 -11.16 4.69 -7.75
N GLU A 85 -11.55 4.87 -6.50
CA GLU A 85 -10.76 5.50 -5.45
C GLU A 85 -10.97 4.73 -4.15
N THR A 86 -9.93 4.62 -3.35
CA THR A 86 -9.99 4.10 -1.99
C THR A 86 -9.01 4.87 -1.09
N SER A 87 -9.26 4.85 0.21
CA SER A 87 -8.43 5.52 1.21
C SER A 87 -8.01 4.52 2.27
N LEU A 88 -6.71 4.46 2.55
CA LEU A 88 -6.16 3.64 3.63
C LEU A 88 -5.95 4.49 4.88
N ASP A 89 -6.42 4.00 6.02
CA ASP A 89 -6.15 4.57 7.34
C ASP A 89 -4.80 4.04 7.86
N LEU A 90 -3.83 4.95 7.97
CA LEU A 90 -2.46 4.67 8.41
C LEU A 90 -2.30 4.72 9.94
N THR A 91 -3.31 5.16 10.70
CA THR A 91 -3.24 5.17 12.18
C THR A 91 -3.06 3.77 12.74
N ARG A 92 -3.66 2.77 12.08
CA ARG A 92 -3.60 1.36 12.45
C ARG A 92 -2.22 0.71 12.23
N LEU A 93 -1.34 1.36 11.46
CA LEU A 93 0.02 0.88 11.19
C LEU A 93 1.01 1.23 12.31
N ALA A 94 0.64 2.15 13.21
CA ALA A 94 1.51 2.65 14.27
C ALA A 94 1.53 1.78 15.54
N SER A 95 1.05 0.53 15.48
CA SER A 95 1.20 -0.38 16.62
C SER A 95 2.67 -0.79 16.75
N PRO A 96 3.35 -0.53 17.89
CA PRO A 96 4.71 -1.03 18.09
C PRO A 96 4.75 -2.55 17.96
N PRO A 97 5.89 -3.14 17.56
CA PRO A 97 6.02 -4.59 17.49
C PRO A 97 5.61 -5.19 18.83
N ILE A 98 4.74 -6.20 18.78
CA ILE A 98 4.38 -7.06 19.91
C ILE A 98 5.68 -7.38 20.64
N ARG A 99 5.85 -6.83 21.85
CA ARG A 99 6.86 -7.35 22.77
C ARG A 99 6.45 -8.79 23.03
N THR A 100 7.16 -9.73 22.43
CA THR A 100 7.15 -11.11 22.87
C THR A 100 7.45 -11.06 24.37
N LEU A 101 6.42 -11.30 25.20
CA LEU A 101 6.63 -11.58 26.60
C LEU A 101 7.55 -12.80 26.63
N GLN A 102 8.82 -12.61 26.99
CA GLN A 102 9.65 -13.72 27.41
C GLN A 102 8.92 -14.33 28.60
N ALA A 103 8.48 -15.58 28.43
CA ALA A 103 8.09 -16.41 29.54
C ALA A 103 9.34 -16.59 30.41
N GLU A 104 9.42 -15.82 31.49
CA GLU A 104 10.27 -16.13 32.63
C GLU A 104 9.59 -17.28 33.38
N GLU A 105 9.71 -18.51 32.85
CA GLU A 105 9.51 -19.68 33.70
C GLU A 105 10.80 -19.91 34.49
N ARG A 106 10.62 -19.78 35.80
CA ARG A 106 11.60 -19.94 36.85
C ARG A 106 12.25 -21.32 36.77
N GLY A 107 13.54 -21.36 37.09
CA GLY A 107 14.41 -22.52 36.95
C GLY A 107 13.99 -23.76 37.75
N PRO A 108 14.73 -24.87 37.58
CA PRO A 108 14.39 -26.16 38.17
C PRO A 108 14.65 -26.16 39.68
N SER A 109 13.59 -26.32 40.48
CA SER A 109 13.73 -26.78 41.86
C SER A 109 14.06 -28.27 41.82
N SER A 110 15.32 -28.59 42.11
CA SER A 110 15.75 -29.92 42.50
C SER A 110 15.63 -30.02 44.02
N LEU A 111 14.93 -31.05 44.52
CA LEU A 111 15.22 -31.82 45.74
C LEU A 111 14.32 -33.06 45.75
#